data_AF-D1B877-F1
#
_entry.id   AF-D1B877-F1
#
_cell.length_a   1.000
_cell.length_b   1.000
_cell.length_c   1.000
_cell.angle_alpha   90.00
_cell.angle_beta   90.00
_cell.angle_gamma   90.00
#
_symmetry.space_group_name_H-M   'P 1'
#
loop_
_entity.id
_entity.type
_entity.pdbx_description
1 polymer ?
#
loop_
_entity_poly.entity_id
_entity_poly.type
_entity_poly.pdbx_seq_one_letter_code
_entity_poly.pdbx_strand_id
1 'polypeptide(L)'
;MIRALFMALAGLVLPLILVPGAVGSEGVPAEQRAVEVPLYVSTLGDRPVRFGSAIQDGERLLFPLSVLRRTGANVAFNQESKLVVMEVQRSPLIDFPVPAEGMRLTAPGRSVNGDVYMDVAGFEPVLGIAFQPLDDGVVLMRASSRGELPLRSPLGNQIQHPFSLVWDPLYRTDPHQDPSFPPVSVVSPSWFRIRPDGEVEFKGRASYVEGAHRLGAQVWPLVNNGFDPSATKTFLNDPAAVNRAVARLAAYAMLFGVDGFNLDFENMDPADRDAYSAFVQAVAERMRPLGRKTSVDVTVESTSAFWSRCYDRRALGEAADYVMVMTYDEHWGRSPVAGSVASLPWVQRGVEGLLRSVPAEKLLLGLPFYTREWEETQTQSGVKVRSKALSMAAAEARVRDNSASLTWLEEAGQMYAEYRSGGKRYRIWLEDERSLALKSSLVPRYGLAGVAAWRRGFERPEVWAAIHNTIGAAAARSRVSTAQ
;
A
#
# COMPACT_ATOMS: atom_id res chain seq x y z
N MET A 1 -2.63 -45.60 -23.95
CA MET A 1 -3.32 -45.52 -22.64
C MET A 1 -2.44 -45.05 -21.47
N ILE A 2 -1.21 -44.57 -21.73
CA ILE A 2 -0.39 -43.80 -20.79
C ILE A 2 0.04 -42.55 -21.55
N ARG A 3 -0.79 -41.49 -21.46
CA ARG A 3 -0.52 -40.11 -21.93
C ARG A 3 -1.72 -39.18 -21.69
N ALA A 4 -2.90 -39.72 -21.35
CA ALA A 4 -4.09 -38.95 -21.00
C ALA A 4 -4.27 -38.70 -19.48
N LEU A 5 -3.36 -39.18 -18.62
CA LEU A 5 -3.47 -39.04 -17.16
C LEU A 5 -2.55 -37.96 -16.55
N PHE A 6 -1.72 -37.29 -17.35
CA PHE A 6 -0.77 -36.26 -16.88
C PHE A 6 -1.24 -34.81 -17.11
N MET A 7 -2.40 -34.61 -17.73
CA MET A 7 -2.95 -33.27 -18.05
C MET A 7 -4.07 -32.79 -17.10
N ALA A 8 -4.36 -33.52 -16.01
CA ALA A 8 -5.44 -33.19 -15.08
C ALA A 8 -4.97 -32.61 -13.72
N LEU A 9 -3.67 -32.32 -13.54
CA LEU A 9 -3.12 -31.89 -12.23
C LEU A 9 -2.26 -30.62 -12.27
N ALA A 10 -2.26 -29.85 -13.36
CA ALA A 10 -1.41 -28.67 -13.53
C ALA A 10 -2.17 -27.34 -13.75
N GLY A 11 -3.44 -27.24 -13.34
CA GLY A 11 -4.28 -26.08 -13.65
C GLY A 11 -5.07 -25.55 -12.46
N LEU A 12 -4.39 -25.04 -11.43
CA LEU A 12 -5.04 -24.37 -10.31
C LEU A 12 -4.02 -23.51 -9.55
N VAL A 13 -3.70 -22.33 -10.06
CA VAL A 13 -3.51 -21.06 -9.33
C VAL A 13 -3.46 -19.97 -10.42
N LEU A 14 -4.51 -19.15 -10.50
CA LEU A 14 -4.50 -17.89 -11.25
C LEU A 14 -4.89 -16.77 -10.26
N PRO A 15 -4.30 -15.57 -10.42
CA PRO A 15 -4.15 -14.58 -9.38
C PRO A 15 -5.48 -14.10 -8.81
N LEU A 16 -5.40 -13.55 -7.59
CA LEU A 16 -6.40 -12.64 -7.04
C LEU A 16 -6.56 -11.48 -8.04
N ILE A 17 -7.51 -11.62 -8.96
CA ILE A 17 -7.82 -10.56 -9.91
C ILE A 17 -8.35 -9.39 -9.07
N LEU A 18 -7.60 -8.29 -9.04
CA LEU A 18 -8.14 -6.94 -8.91
C LEU A 18 -9.33 -6.86 -9.86
N VAL A 19 -10.55 -7.05 -9.34
CA VAL A 19 -11.77 -6.91 -10.12
C VAL A 19 -11.86 -5.43 -10.52
N PRO A 20 -11.77 -5.08 -11.82
CA PRO A 20 -12.15 -3.76 -12.26
C PRO A 20 -13.69 -3.73 -12.32
N GLY A 21 -14.31 -2.82 -11.55
CA GLY A 21 -15.68 -2.37 -11.81
C GLY A 21 -16.79 -3.09 -11.04
N ALA A 22 -17.25 -2.46 -9.96
CA ALA A 22 -18.67 -2.16 -9.70
C ALA A 22 -18.76 -1.24 -8.46
N VAL A 23 -18.15 -0.05 -8.58
CA VAL A 23 -18.50 1.09 -7.74
C VAL A 23 -19.88 1.52 -8.23
N GLY A 24 -20.90 1.32 -7.38
CA GLY A 24 -22.17 2.00 -7.55
C GLY A 24 -21.86 3.50 -7.55
N SER A 25 -22.36 4.18 -8.57
CA SER A 25 -22.23 5.62 -8.78
C SER A 25 -22.88 6.38 -7.62
N GLU A 26 -22.14 6.63 -6.56
CA GLU A 26 -22.46 7.65 -5.58
C GLU A 26 -21.28 8.63 -5.53
N GLY A 27 -21.50 9.76 -6.20
CA GLY A 27 -20.79 11.03 -6.01
C GLY A 27 -19.28 10.98 -5.92
N VAL A 28 -18.59 10.70 -7.04
CA VAL A 28 -17.22 11.22 -7.21
C VAL A 28 -17.32 12.75 -7.14
N PRO A 29 -16.62 13.43 -6.22
CA PRO A 29 -16.55 14.89 -6.26
C PRO A 29 -16.06 15.31 -7.64
N ALA A 30 -16.73 16.27 -8.27
CA ALA A 30 -16.37 16.76 -9.60
C ALA A 30 -14.85 16.96 -9.70
N GLU A 31 -14.21 16.39 -10.73
CA GLU A 31 -12.80 16.67 -11.03
C GLU A 31 -12.61 18.18 -10.99
N GLN A 32 -11.88 18.68 -9.99
CA GLN A 32 -11.39 20.05 -10.02
C GLN A 32 -10.60 20.16 -11.33
N ARG A 33 -11.11 20.97 -12.26
CA ARG A 33 -10.47 21.14 -13.57
C ARG A 33 -9.05 21.60 -13.33
N ALA A 34 -8.09 20.84 -13.86
CA ALA A 34 -6.70 21.23 -13.93
C ALA A 34 -6.58 22.68 -14.42
N VAL A 35 -5.96 23.56 -13.62
CA VAL A 35 -5.82 24.98 -13.93
C VAL A 35 -4.42 25.23 -14.45
N GLU A 36 -4.29 25.88 -15.60
CA GLU A 36 -2.99 26.33 -16.09
C GLU A 36 -2.46 27.48 -15.24
N VAL A 37 -1.21 27.36 -14.80
CA VAL A 37 -0.51 28.36 -13.99
C VAL A 37 0.70 28.84 -14.80
N PRO A 38 0.91 30.16 -14.96
CA PRO A 38 2.09 30.69 -15.64
C PRO A 38 3.38 30.11 -15.05
N LEU A 39 4.20 29.51 -15.90
CA LEU A 39 5.50 28.95 -15.54
C LEU A 39 6.60 29.88 -16.02
N TYR A 40 7.49 30.26 -15.12
CA TYR A 40 8.67 31.07 -15.39
C TYR A 40 9.93 30.22 -15.23
N VAL A 41 10.98 30.51 -15.99
CA VAL A 41 12.29 29.87 -15.83
C VAL A 41 13.34 30.96 -15.54
N SER A 42 14.20 30.72 -14.55
CA SER A 42 15.31 31.62 -14.19
C SER A 42 16.62 30.84 -14.04
N THR A 43 17.68 31.40 -14.62
CA THR A 43 19.08 31.07 -14.34
C THR A 43 19.56 31.96 -13.19
N LEU A 44 20.37 31.42 -12.27
CA LEU A 44 20.78 32.11 -11.05
C LEU A 44 21.37 33.51 -11.37
N GLY A 45 20.63 34.59 -11.05
CA GLY A 45 21.03 35.98 -11.32
C GLY A 45 20.26 36.68 -12.45
N ASP A 46 19.48 35.98 -13.26
CA ASP A 46 18.68 36.53 -14.35
C ASP A 46 17.20 36.72 -13.97
N ARG A 47 16.55 37.72 -14.59
CA ARG A 47 15.11 37.93 -14.43
C ARG A 47 14.33 36.71 -14.95
N PRO A 48 13.34 36.19 -14.20
CA PRO A 48 12.51 35.08 -14.65
C PRO A 48 11.81 35.40 -15.97
N VAL A 49 11.86 34.46 -16.93
CA VAL A 49 11.21 34.60 -18.24
C VAL A 49 10.04 33.62 -18.31
N ARG A 50 8.86 34.10 -18.73
CA ARG A 50 7.68 33.24 -18.90
C ARG A 50 7.95 32.18 -19.95
N PHE A 51 7.68 30.93 -19.60
CA PHE A 51 8.03 29.75 -20.37
C PHE A 51 6.94 28.67 -20.25
N GLY A 52 5.76 29.00 -20.80
CA GLY A 52 4.60 28.10 -20.85
C GLY A 52 3.75 28.13 -19.58
N SER A 53 3.09 27.00 -19.32
CA SER A 53 2.20 26.80 -18.19
C SER A 53 2.58 25.52 -17.44
N ALA A 54 2.59 25.58 -16.11
CA ALA A 54 2.44 24.41 -15.25
C ALA A 54 0.94 24.09 -15.10
N ILE A 55 0.63 22.93 -14.53
CA ILE A 55 -0.75 22.53 -14.25
C ILE A 55 -0.94 22.39 -12.74
N GLN A 56 -1.87 23.16 -12.19
CA GLN A 56 -2.39 22.94 -10.85
C GLN A 56 -3.49 21.86 -10.90
N ASP A 57 -3.26 20.73 -10.24
CA ASP A 57 -4.15 19.57 -10.17
C ASP A 57 -4.46 19.23 -8.71
N GLY A 58 -5.51 19.84 -8.18
CA GLY A 58 -5.76 19.88 -6.74
C GLY A 58 -4.60 20.60 -6.05
N GLU A 59 -3.85 19.88 -5.22
CA GLU A 59 -2.66 20.39 -4.53
C GLU A 59 -1.36 20.23 -5.33
N ARG A 60 -1.40 19.50 -6.44
CA ARG A 60 -0.19 19.15 -7.19
C ARG A 60 0.12 20.25 -8.19
N LEU A 61 1.40 20.57 -8.29
CA LEU A 61 1.91 21.40 -9.36
C LEU A 61 2.70 20.51 -10.32
N LEU A 62 2.15 20.31 -11.51
CA LEU A 62 2.75 19.45 -12.53
C LEU A 62 3.50 20.32 -13.54
N PHE A 63 4.75 19.97 -13.79
CA PHE A 63 5.63 20.68 -14.71
C PHE A 63 5.75 19.93 -16.02
N PRO A 64 5.69 20.64 -17.17
CA PRO A 64 5.86 20.02 -18.48
C PRO A 64 7.29 19.50 -18.67
N LEU A 65 7.41 18.26 -19.18
CA LEU A 65 8.69 17.60 -19.44
C LEU A 65 9.57 18.39 -20.44
N SER A 66 8.94 19.10 -21.38
CA SER A 66 9.64 19.97 -22.34
C SER A 66 10.42 21.09 -21.65
N VAL A 67 9.92 21.58 -20.50
CA VAL A 67 10.58 22.61 -19.70
C VAL A 67 11.65 21.99 -18.79
N LEU A 68 11.35 20.85 -18.16
CA LEU A 68 12.34 20.11 -17.35
C LEU A 68 13.59 19.73 -18.16
N ARG A 69 13.44 19.28 -19.41
CA ARG A 69 14.60 18.97 -20.26
C ARG A 69 15.50 20.18 -20.52
N ARG A 70 14.94 21.39 -20.52
CA ARG A 70 15.71 22.63 -20.74
C ARG A 70 16.51 23.06 -19.51
N THR A 71 16.14 22.59 -18.31
CA THR A 71 17.00 22.78 -17.12
C THR A 71 18.20 21.83 -17.12
N GLY A 72 18.23 20.86 -18.04
CA GLY A 72 19.23 19.81 -18.12
C GLY A 72 18.79 18.48 -17.49
N ALA A 73 17.55 18.38 -17.00
CA ALA A 73 17.04 17.13 -16.44
C ALA A 73 16.91 16.04 -17.51
N ASN A 74 17.44 14.85 -17.22
CA ASN A 74 17.35 13.70 -18.13
C ASN A 74 16.05 12.93 -17.88
N VAL A 75 14.99 13.35 -18.56
CA VAL A 75 13.63 12.79 -18.40
C VAL A 75 13.02 12.31 -19.72
N ALA A 76 12.45 11.11 -19.69
CA ALA A 76 11.74 10.48 -20.80
C ALA A 76 10.35 10.03 -20.37
N PHE A 77 9.38 10.00 -21.29
CA PHE A 77 8.04 9.49 -21.01
C PHE A 77 7.84 8.15 -21.70
N ASN A 78 7.48 7.13 -20.93
CA ASN A 78 7.11 5.83 -21.46
C ASN A 78 5.59 5.80 -21.70
N GLN A 79 5.19 5.72 -22.97
CA GLN A 79 3.79 5.80 -23.39
C GLN A 79 2.94 4.61 -22.94
N GLU A 80 3.55 3.44 -22.73
CA GLU A 80 2.84 2.20 -22.36
C GLU A 80 2.53 2.20 -20.85
N SER A 81 3.55 2.44 -20.03
CA SER A 81 3.41 2.48 -18.57
C SER A 81 2.81 3.80 -18.05
N LYS A 82 2.77 4.85 -18.87
CA LYS A 82 2.42 6.22 -18.47
C LYS A 82 3.32 6.76 -17.35
N LEU A 83 4.55 6.28 -17.28
CA LEU A 83 5.55 6.74 -16.32
C LEU A 83 6.57 7.64 -17.00
N VAL A 84 7.02 8.65 -16.26
CA VAL A 84 8.21 9.43 -16.57
C VAL A 84 9.41 8.70 -15.97
N VAL A 85 10.42 8.44 -16.80
CA VAL A 85 11.70 7.84 -16.42
C VAL A 85 12.71 8.98 -16.26
N MET A 86 13.39 8.99 -15.13
CA MET A 86 14.49 9.89 -14.80
C MET A 86 15.78 9.10 -14.76
N GLU A 87 16.75 9.49 -15.57
CA GLU A 87 18.11 8.96 -15.51
C GLU A 87 18.92 9.78 -14.50
N VAL A 88 19.32 9.12 -13.42
CA VAL A 88 19.99 9.72 -12.27
C VAL A 88 21.47 9.36 -12.33
N GLN A 89 22.31 10.39 -12.32
CA GLN A 89 23.76 10.28 -12.28
C GLN A 89 24.28 10.83 -10.96
N ARG A 90 25.49 10.44 -10.55
CA ARG A 90 26.14 11.00 -9.35
C ARG A 90 26.24 12.52 -9.47
N SER A 91 25.81 13.22 -8.43
CA SER A 91 25.79 14.68 -8.37
C SER A 91 26.01 15.13 -6.93
N PRO A 92 26.66 16.29 -6.68
CA PRO A 92 26.74 16.87 -5.34
C PRO A 92 25.37 17.18 -4.71
N LEU A 93 24.30 17.24 -5.51
CA LEU A 93 22.92 17.42 -5.03
C LEU A 93 22.29 16.12 -4.53
N ILE A 94 22.93 14.96 -4.76
CA ILE A 94 22.40 13.64 -4.44
C ILE A 94 23.27 13.02 -3.35
N ASP A 95 22.71 12.94 -2.15
CA ASP A 95 23.38 12.38 -0.96
C ASP A 95 22.97 10.92 -0.70
N PHE A 96 22.58 10.19 -1.76
CA PHE A 96 22.40 8.74 -1.71
C PHE A 96 23.30 8.03 -2.73
N PRO A 97 23.73 6.78 -2.44
CA PRO A 97 24.53 5.99 -3.36
C PRO A 97 23.84 5.79 -4.72
N VAL A 98 24.45 6.33 -5.78
CA VAL A 98 24.11 6.06 -7.17
C VAL A 98 25.20 5.15 -7.78
N PRO A 99 24.84 4.02 -8.43
CA PRO A 99 25.80 3.17 -9.13
C PRO A 99 26.60 3.94 -10.20
N ALA A 100 27.76 3.41 -10.61
CA ALA A 100 28.64 4.09 -11.56
C ALA A 100 28.00 4.21 -12.95
N GLU A 101 27.22 3.20 -13.33
CA GLU A 101 26.39 3.11 -14.51
C GLU A 101 25.13 4.01 -14.46
N GLY A 102 24.87 4.65 -13.32
CA GLY A 102 23.67 5.45 -13.07
C GLY A 102 22.52 4.66 -12.45
N MET A 103 21.41 5.35 -12.22
CA MET A 103 20.18 4.77 -11.68
C MET A 103 18.98 5.33 -12.43
N ARG A 104 17.99 4.48 -12.68
CA ARG A 104 16.69 4.91 -13.19
C ARG A 104 15.67 4.99 -12.07
N LEU A 105 14.97 6.13 -12.01
CA LEU A 105 13.77 6.32 -11.18
C LEU A 105 12.57 6.60 -12.06
N THR A 106 11.38 6.22 -11.61
CA THR A 106 10.11 6.49 -12.27
C THR A 106 9.23 7.44 -11.46
N ALA A 107 8.35 8.17 -12.14
CA ALA A 107 7.28 8.98 -11.55
C ALA A 107 6.02 8.93 -12.42
N PRO A 108 4.81 9.14 -11.86
CA PRO A 108 3.60 9.23 -12.66
C PRO A 108 3.65 10.40 -13.65
N GLY A 109 3.41 10.13 -14.93
CA GLY A 109 3.23 11.16 -15.95
C GLY A 109 1.75 11.41 -16.23
N ARG A 110 1.42 12.65 -16.59
CA ARG A 110 0.08 13.05 -17.05
C ARG A 110 0.17 13.68 -18.43
N SER A 111 -0.55 13.12 -19.41
CA SER A 111 -0.67 13.73 -20.73
C SER A 111 -1.84 14.70 -20.75
N VAL A 112 -1.61 15.94 -21.18
CA VAL A 112 -2.62 16.99 -21.34
C VAL A 112 -2.34 17.71 -22.65
N ASN A 113 -3.30 17.71 -23.58
CA ASN A 113 -3.20 18.38 -24.88
C ASN A 113 -1.92 18.05 -25.70
N GLY A 114 -1.40 16.83 -25.56
CA GLY A 114 -0.19 16.36 -26.27
C GLY A 114 1.12 16.60 -25.51
N ASP A 115 1.12 17.45 -24.49
CA ASP A 115 2.25 17.62 -23.58
C ASP A 115 2.18 16.61 -22.42
N VAL A 116 3.36 16.28 -21.87
CA VAL A 116 3.49 15.40 -20.71
C VAL A 116 3.98 16.20 -19.52
N TYR A 117 3.31 16.04 -18.40
CA TYR A 117 3.59 16.72 -17.15
C TYR A 117 3.97 15.72 -16.07
N MET A 118 4.82 16.12 -15.13
CA MET A 118 5.11 15.36 -13.91
C MET A 118 5.08 16.24 -12.67
N ASP A 119 4.78 15.62 -11.55
CA ASP A 119 4.97 16.22 -10.24
C ASP A 119 6.45 16.18 -9.90
N VAL A 120 7.03 17.34 -9.60
CA VAL A 120 8.47 17.47 -9.30
C VAL A 120 8.75 17.45 -7.80
N ALA A 121 7.72 17.51 -6.95
CA ALA A 121 7.88 17.53 -5.51
C ALA A 121 8.47 16.20 -5.00
N GLY A 122 9.61 16.29 -4.33
CA GLY A 122 10.44 15.15 -3.91
C GLY A 122 11.48 14.70 -4.94
N PHE A 123 11.42 15.18 -6.20
CA PHE A 123 12.39 14.84 -7.25
C PHE A 123 13.35 16.00 -7.58
N GLU A 124 13.25 17.11 -6.89
CA GLU A 124 14.08 18.30 -7.09
C GLU A 124 15.59 17.98 -7.11
N PRO A 125 16.13 17.16 -6.18
CA PRO A 125 17.56 16.82 -6.17
C PRO A 125 18.00 16.04 -7.42
N VAL A 126 17.18 15.10 -7.89
CA VAL A 126 17.52 14.26 -9.06
C VAL A 126 17.29 15.00 -10.39
N LEU A 127 16.38 15.96 -10.41
CA LEU A 127 16.12 16.82 -11.55
C LEU A 127 17.10 18.01 -11.62
N GLY A 128 17.81 18.31 -10.53
CA GLY A 128 18.74 19.45 -10.44
C GLY A 128 18.02 20.79 -10.52
N ILE A 129 16.80 20.85 -9.98
CA ILE A 129 15.93 22.04 -10.03
C ILE A 129 15.54 22.50 -8.63
N ALA A 130 15.09 23.73 -8.52
CA ALA A 130 14.27 24.23 -7.41
C ALA A 130 13.07 24.97 -8.01
N PHE A 131 11.98 25.13 -7.28
CA PHE A 131 10.86 25.93 -7.73
C PHE A 131 10.24 26.73 -6.58
N GLN A 132 9.64 27.86 -6.91
CA GLN A 132 9.02 28.75 -5.93
C GLN A 132 7.72 29.33 -6.51
N PRO A 133 6.61 29.34 -5.74
CA PRO A 133 5.38 30.01 -6.16
C PRO A 133 5.60 31.53 -6.26
N LEU A 134 4.89 32.16 -7.20
CA LEU A 134 4.77 33.60 -7.40
C LEU A 134 3.29 34.00 -7.28
N ASP A 135 3.00 35.29 -7.13
CA ASP A 135 1.62 35.80 -7.06
C ASP A 135 0.81 35.44 -8.32
N ASP A 136 1.46 35.37 -9.47
CA ASP A 136 0.84 35.12 -10.78
C ASP A 136 1.28 33.79 -11.41
N GLY A 137 2.03 32.94 -10.71
CA GLY A 137 2.64 31.77 -11.34
C GLY A 137 3.58 30.96 -10.46
N VAL A 138 4.52 30.29 -11.11
CA VAL A 138 5.62 29.57 -10.45
C VAL A 138 6.91 29.81 -11.21
N VAL A 139 8.03 29.97 -10.51
CA VAL A 139 9.35 30.02 -11.11
C VAL A 139 10.10 28.72 -10.88
N LEU A 140 10.63 28.13 -11.95
CA LEU A 140 11.55 27.00 -11.95
C LEU A 140 12.98 27.52 -12.14
N MET A 141 13.89 27.04 -11.30
CA MET A 141 15.30 27.46 -11.27
C MET A 141 16.19 26.23 -11.34
N ARG A 142 17.38 26.38 -11.93
CA ARG A 142 18.42 25.36 -11.80
C ARG A 142 19.00 25.41 -10.39
N ALA A 143 19.05 24.28 -9.70
CA ALA A 143 19.70 24.19 -8.40
C ALA A 143 21.20 24.42 -8.57
N SER A 144 21.78 25.36 -7.81
CA SER A 144 23.23 25.56 -7.77
C SER A 144 23.86 24.55 -6.82
N SER A 145 25.09 24.13 -7.11
CA SER A 145 25.89 23.23 -6.25
C SER A 145 26.21 23.80 -4.85
N ARG A 146 25.78 25.03 -4.53
CA ARG A 146 26.03 25.71 -3.26
C ARG A 146 24.86 25.65 -2.27
N GLY A 147 23.69 25.17 -2.68
CA GLY A 147 22.55 24.93 -1.79
C GLY A 147 22.19 23.47 -1.84
N GLU A 148 22.45 22.73 -0.77
CA GLU A 148 21.95 21.37 -0.60
C GLU A 148 20.42 21.42 -0.74
N LEU A 149 19.85 20.66 -1.67
CA LEU A 149 18.41 20.35 -1.62
C LEU A 149 18.30 19.23 -0.58
N PRO A 150 17.78 19.52 0.63
CA PRO A 150 17.86 18.56 1.72
C PRO A 150 17.05 17.32 1.35
N LEU A 151 17.67 16.15 1.49
CA LEU A 151 16.95 14.89 1.53
C LEU A 151 15.94 14.94 2.67
N ARG A 152 14.82 14.23 2.49
CA ARG A 152 13.74 14.25 3.46
C ARG A 152 14.06 13.25 4.58
N SER A 153 13.97 13.75 5.80
CA SER A 153 14.13 12.94 7.01
C SER A 153 12.84 12.17 7.30
N PRO A 154 12.94 11.00 7.97
CA PRO A 154 11.75 10.33 8.47
C PRO A 154 11.18 11.17 9.63
N LEU A 155 9.98 10.83 10.10
CA LEU A 155 9.33 11.48 11.24
C LEU A 155 10.19 11.40 12.52
N GLY A 156 11.08 10.39 12.61
CA GLY A 156 12.12 10.28 13.64
C GLY A 156 11.61 9.84 15.02
N ASN A 157 10.30 9.68 15.19
CA ASN A 157 9.70 9.12 16.40
C ASN A 157 9.90 7.60 16.45
N GLN A 158 10.20 7.07 17.64
CA GLN A 158 10.10 5.64 17.86
C GLN A 158 8.62 5.24 17.89
N ILE A 159 8.30 4.12 17.21
CA ILE A 159 6.97 3.52 17.31
C ILE A 159 6.77 3.01 18.74
N GLN A 160 5.67 3.43 19.36
CA GLN A 160 5.26 2.92 20.67
C GLN A 160 4.42 1.65 20.48
N HIS A 161 4.82 0.57 21.14
CA HIS A 161 4.07 -0.68 21.11
C HIS A 161 2.99 -0.73 22.22
N PRO A 162 1.85 -1.37 21.94
CA PRO A 162 1.42 -1.84 20.63
C PRO A 162 0.99 -0.66 19.73
N PHE A 163 1.09 -0.84 18.41
CA PHE A 163 0.71 0.20 17.44
C PHE A 163 -0.35 -0.29 16.44
N SER A 164 -0.91 0.64 15.66
CA SER A 164 -1.85 0.30 14.59
C SER A 164 -1.34 0.77 13.23
N LEU A 165 -1.45 -0.10 12.24
CA LEU A 165 -1.23 0.19 10.83
C LEU A 165 -2.54 0.09 10.04
N VAL A 166 -2.69 0.89 8.99
CA VAL A 166 -3.71 0.68 7.95
C VAL A 166 -3.08 0.69 6.55
N TRP A 167 -3.48 -0.25 5.70
CA TRP A 167 -3.15 -0.19 4.27
C TRP A 167 -4.07 0.79 3.55
N ASP A 168 -3.49 1.67 2.74
CA ASP A 168 -4.20 2.75 2.04
C ASP A 168 -4.03 2.65 0.51
N PRO A 169 -4.95 1.96 -0.20
CA PRO A 169 -4.93 1.99 -1.66
C PRO A 169 -5.59 3.25 -2.25
N LEU A 170 -6.12 4.16 -1.43
CA LEU A 170 -6.67 5.43 -1.91
C LEU A 170 -5.53 6.40 -2.23
N TYR A 171 -4.59 6.60 -1.29
CA TYR A 171 -3.28 7.32 -1.35
C TYR A 171 -3.18 8.62 -2.18
N ARG A 172 -4.28 9.14 -2.70
CA ARG A 172 -4.36 10.23 -3.69
C ARG A 172 -4.62 11.59 -3.05
N THR A 173 -4.93 11.65 -1.78
CA THR A 173 -5.23 12.88 -1.04
C THR A 173 -4.18 13.06 0.06
N ASP A 174 -3.76 14.30 0.34
CA ASP A 174 -2.96 14.62 1.52
C ASP A 174 -3.70 14.16 2.80
N PRO A 175 -3.12 13.23 3.59
CA PRO A 175 -3.66 12.81 4.87
C PRO A 175 -4.06 13.95 5.79
N HIS A 176 -3.25 15.00 5.89
CA HIS A 176 -3.51 16.14 6.74
C HIS A 176 -4.71 16.96 6.29
N GLN A 177 -5.14 16.86 5.03
CA GLN A 177 -6.35 17.53 4.53
C GLN A 177 -7.59 16.66 4.58
N ASP A 178 -7.42 15.34 4.62
CA ASP A 178 -8.52 14.39 4.65
C ASP A 178 -9.10 14.24 6.08
N PRO A 179 -10.32 14.75 6.36
CA PRO A 179 -10.93 14.62 7.68
C PRO A 179 -11.29 13.17 8.04
N SER A 180 -11.30 12.26 7.06
CA SER A 180 -11.52 10.83 7.26
C SER A 180 -10.21 10.05 7.47
N PHE A 181 -9.05 10.72 7.55
CA PHE A 181 -7.80 10.03 7.82
C PHE A 181 -7.83 9.40 9.23
N PRO A 182 -7.59 8.08 9.35
CA PRO A 182 -7.75 7.39 10.61
C PRO A 182 -6.61 7.71 11.59
N PRO A 183 -6.84 7.64 12.91
CA PRO A 183 -5.85 7.99 13.95
C PRO A 183 -4.80 6.89 14.16
N VAL A 184 -4.09 6.49 13.11
CA VAL A 184 -3.13 5.37 13.11
C VAL A 184 -1.69 5.80 13.35
N SER A 185 -0.88 4.93 13.94
CA SER A 185 0.56 5.13 14.11
C SER A 185 1.32 5.01 12.79
N VAL A 186 0.86 4.15 11.89
CA VAL A 186 1.47 3.92 10.58
C VAL A 186 0.40 3.84 9.49
N VAL A 187 0.65 4.46 8.34
CA VAL A 187 -0.13 4.26 7.12
C VAL A 187 0.74 3.65 6.03
N SER A 188 0.20 2.66 5.32
CA SER A 188 0.89 1.92 4.28
C SER A 188 0.24 2.13 2.91
N PRO A 189 0.60 3.20 2.18
CA PRO A 189 -0.01 3.48 0.88
C PRO A 189 0.54 2.59 -0.24
N SER A 190 -0.32 2.15 -1.17
CA SER A 190 0.06 1.24 -2.28
C SER A 190 0.84 1.94 -3.40
N TRP A 191 2.14 2.21 -3.18
CA TRP A 191 2.94 3.04 -4.06
C TRP A 191 3.80 2.30 -5.07
N PHE A 192 4.32 1.13 -4.69
CA PHE A 192 5.41 0.51 -5.42
C PHE A 192 5.00 -0.82 -6.03
N ARG A 193 5.47 -1.07 -7.26
CA ARG A 193 5.48 -2.38 -7.88
C ARG A 193 6.87 -2.69 -8.42
N ILE A 194 7.39 -3.87 -8.10
CA ILE A 194 8.66 -4.35 -8.65
C ILE A 194 8.40 -5.15 -9.93
N ARG A 195 9.19 -4.85 -10.97
CA ARG A 195 9.18 -5.55 -12.26
C ARG A 195 10.26 -6.66 -12.30
N PRO A 196 10.15 -7.63 -13.23
CA PRO A 196 11.12 -8.72 -13.37
C PRO A 196 12.58 -8.29 -13.48
N ASP A 197 12.84 -7.12 -14.08
CA ASP A 197 14.17 -6.55 -14.30
C ASP A 197 14.67 -5.70 -13.11
N GLY A 198 13.91 -5.64 -12.01
CA GLY A 198 14.22 -4.84 -10.84
C GLY A 198 13.86 -3.36 -10.98
N GLU A 199 13.19 -2.95 -12.08
CA GLU A 199 12.58 -1.62 -12.16
C GLU A 199 11.49 -1.48 -11.09
N VAL A 200 11.44 -0.30 -10.47
CA VAL A 200 10.50 0.03 -9.40
C VAL A 200 9.53 1.08 -9.95
N GLU A 201 8.30 0.66 -10.22
CA GLU A 201 7.21 1.56 -10.58
C GLU A 201 6.77 2.32 -9.34
N PHE A 202 6.73 3.66 -9.41
CA PHE A 202 6.40 4.53 -8.28
C PHE A 202 5.14 5.35 -8.54
N LYS A 203 4.30 5.46 -7.50
CA LYS A 203 3.04 6.23 -7.52
C LYS A 203 2.87 7.19 -6.35
N GLY A 204 3.91 7.38 -5.54
CA GLY A 204 3.85 8.19 -4.32
C GLY A 204 3.92 9.69 -4.55
N ARG A 205 3.75 10.44 -3.46
CA ARG A 205 3.74 11.90 -3.45
C ARG A 205 4.37 12.44 -2.17
N ALA A 206 5.14 13.51 -2.30
CA ALA A 206 5.77 14.18 -1.16
C ALA A 206 4.74 14.72 -0.15
N SER A 207 3.67 15.37 -0.64
CA SER A 207 2.61 15.93 0.22
C SER A 207 1.91 14.87 1.07
N TYR A 208 1.80 13.64 0.60
CA TYR A 208 1.22 12.54 1.38
C TYR A 208 2.06 12.21 2.61
N VAL A 209 3.40 12.16 2.46
CA VAL A 209 4.32 11.91 3.57
C VAL A 209 4.26 13.04 4.58
N GLU A 210 4.39 14.28 4.10
CA GLU A 210 4.32 15.47 4.96
C GLU A 210 2.98 15.54 5.72
N GLY A 211 1.89 15.20 5.03
CA GLY A 211 0.56 15.11 5.59
C GLY A 211 0.43 14.12 6.74
N ALA A 212 0.86 12.89 6.50
CA ALA A 212 0.86 11.84 7.51
C ALA A 212 1.75 12.22 8.71
N HIS A 213 2.94 12.77 8.44
CA HIS A 213 3.88 13.25 9.46
C HIS A 213 3.28 14.36 10.32
N ARG A 214 2.54 15.32 9.74
CA ARG A 214 1.80 16.35 10.51
C ARG A 214 0.76 15.74 11.46
N LEU A 215 0.21 14.58 11.12
CA LEU A 215 -0.72 13.82 11.97
C LEU A 215 0.01 12.87 12.95
N GLY A 216 1.35 12.85 12.92
CA GLY A 216 2.17 11.96 13.76
C GLY A 216 2.21 10.51 13.29
N ALA A 217 1.73 10.22 12.08
CA ALA A 217 1.74 8.88 11.50
C ALA A 217 2.99 8.67 10.64
N GLN A 218 3.66 7.52 10.81
CA GLN A 218 4.71 7.09 9.90
C GLN A 218 4.13 6.61 8.57
N VAL A 219 4.91 6.71 7.50
CA VAL A 219 4.53 6.21 6.17
C VAL A 219 5.44 5.05 5.77
N TRP A 220 4.84 3.86 5.64
CA TRP A 220 5.52 2.64 5.18
C TRP A 220 4.90 2.17 3.87
N PRO A 221 5.28 2.75 2.71
CA PRO A 221 4.60 2.43 1.47
C PRO A 221 4.70 0.94 1.13
N LEU A 222 3.60 0.41 0.62
CA LEU A 222 3.51 -0.98 0.19
C LEU A 222 4.25 -1.17 -1.14
N VAL A 223 5.05 -2.22 -1.19
CA VAL A 223 5.82 -2.70 -2.34
C VAL A 223 5.33 -4.09 -2.72
N ASN A 224 4.70 -4.23 -3.88
CA ASN A 224 4.18 -5.52 -4.37
C ASN A 224 4.93 -6.06 -5.59
N ASN A 225 4.71 -7.35 -5.85
CA ASN A 225 5.19 -8.09 -7.01
C ASN A 225 4.16 -8.18 -8.16
N GLY A 226 3.03 -7.48 -8.04
CA GLY A 226 1.92 -7.57 -9.00
C GLY A 226 1.25 -8.95 -9.09
N PHE A 227 1.42 -9.80 -8.08
CA PHE A 227 0.81 -11.14 -7.99
C PHE A 227 1.17 -12.10 -9.15
N ASP A 228 2.27 -11.85 -9.84
CA ASP A 228 2.73 -12.67 -10.97
C ASP A 228 3.91 -13.56 -10.53
N PRO A 229 3.70 -14.89 -10.37
CA PRO A 229 4.74 -15.80 -9.91
C PRO A 229 5.91 -15.91 -10.89
N SER A 230 5.66 -15.82 -12.20
CA SER A 230 6.71 -15.93 -13.21
C SER A 230 7.61 -14.69 -13.22
N ALA A 231 6.99 -13.52 -13.13
CA ALA A 231 7.69 -12.25 -12.96
C ALA A 231 8.50 -12.22 -11.66
N THR A 232 7.90 -12.70 -10.56
CA THR A 232 8.54 -12.76 -9.23
C THR A 232 9.74 -13.69 -9.24
N LYS A 233 9.61 -14.88 -9.83
CA LYS A 233 10.71 -15.83 -10.01
C LYS A 233 11.88 -15.23 -10.78
N THR A 234 11.59 -14.56 -11.89
CA THR A 234 12.61 -13.90 -12.71
C THR A 234 13.37 -12.85 -11.90
N PHE A 235 12.65 -12.02 -11.14
CA PHE A 235 13.23 -10.99 -10.29
C PHE A 235 14.09 -11.56 -9.15
N LEU A 236 13.51 -12.46 -8.34
CA LEU A 236 14.16 -12.99 -7.13
C LEU A 236 15.42 -13.80 -7.44
N ASN A 237 15.50 -14.40 -8.63
CA ASN A 237 16.64 -15.19 -9.07
C ASN A 237 17.66 -14.41 -9.94
N ASP A 238 17.51 -13.09 -10.09
CA ASP A 238 18.50 -12.19 -10.70
C ASP A 238 19.10 -11.25 -9.63
N PRO A 239 20.32 -11.53 -9.14
CA PRO A 239 20.98 -10.69 -8.14
C PRO A 239 21.17 -9.23 -8.60
N ALA A 240 21.35 -8.98 -9.90
CA ALA A 240 21.47 -7.64 -10.42
C ALA A 240 20.11 -6.91 -10.38
N ALA A 241 19.01 -7.60 -10.69
CA ALA A 241 17.66 -7.05 -10.54
C ALA A 241 17.34 -6.72 -9.08
N VAL A 242 17.63 -7.63 -8.15
CA VAL A 242 17.46 -7.42 -6.71
C VAL A 242 18.24 -6.19 -6.24
N ASN A 243 19.53 -6.11 -6.58
CA ASN A 243 20.38 -4.97 -6.21
C ASN A 243 19.85 -3.64 -6.77
N ARG A 244 19.39 -3.65 -8.03
CA ARG A 244 18.76 -2.47 -8.65
C ARG A 244 17.50 -2.04 -7.88
N ALA A 245 16.61 -2.97 -7.55
CA ALA A 245 15.38 -2.66 -6.83
C ALA A 245 15.67 -2.11 -5.43
N VAL A 246 16.57 -2.74 -4.67
CA VAL A 246 16.98 -2.30 -3.32
C VAL A 246 17.59 -0.90 -3.35
N ALA A 247 18.45 -0.61 -4.33
CA ALA A 247 19.05 0.72 -4.48
C ALA A 247 18.00 1.79 -4.81
N ARG A 248 17.02 1.47 -5.68
CA ARG A 248 15.91 2.37 -6.03
C ARG A 248 14.99 2.65 -4.86
N LEU A 249 14.60 1.62 -4.10
CA LEU A 249 13.79 1.80 -2.88
C LEU A 249 14.51 2.72 -1.89
N ALA A 250 15.83 2.56 -1.72
CA ALA A 250 16.60 3.43 -0.83
C ALA A 250 16.62 4.90 -1.32
N ALA A 251 16.77 5.12 -2.64
CA ALA A 251 16.66 6.44 -3.23
C ALA A 251 15.28 7.07 -2.96
N TYR A 252 14.19 6.33 -3.20
CA TYR A 252 12.84 6.81 -2.88
C TYR A 252 12.64 7.11 -1.40
N ALA A 253 13.19 6.29 -0.50
CA ALA A 253 13.13 6.54 0.94
C ALA A 253 13.75 7.87 1.34
N MET A 254 14.90 8.20 0.73
CA MET A 254 15.64 9.44 1.00
C MET A 254 15.02 10.66 0.30
N LEU A 255 14.47 10.48 -0.90
CA LEU A 255 13.80 11.54 -1.65
C LEU A 255 12.46 11.95 -1.03
N PHE A 256 11.67 10.98 -0.55
CA PHE A 256 10.32 11.23 -0.04
C PHE A 256 10.23 11.28 1.48
N GLY A 257 11.26 10.81 2.19
CA GLY A 257 11.28 10.84 3.66
C GLY A 257 10.37 9.81 4.29
N VAL A 258 10.07 8.71 3.59
CA VAL A 258 9.25 7.64 4.17
C VAL A 258 10.01 6.94 5.30
N ASP A 259 9.26 6.46 6.28
CA ASP A 259 9.78 5.90 7.53
C ASP A 259 10.11 4.41 7.42
N GLY A 260 9.65 3.76 6.36
CA GLY A 260 9.88 2.34 6.11
C GLY A 260 9.23 1.86 4.83
N PHE A 261 9.20 0.55 4.63
CA PHE A 261 8.49 -0.13 3.55
C PHE A 261 7.74 -1.34 4.07
N ASN A 262 6.57 -1.60 3.50
CA ASN A 262 5.82 -2.82 3.70
C ASN A 262 5.92 -3.71 2.45
N LEU A 263 6.55 -4.87 2.57
CA LEU A 263 6.75 -5.79 1.45
C LEU A 263 5.58 -6.78 1.35
N ASP A 264 4.80 -6.66 0.29
CA ASP A 264 3.58 -7.43 0.04
C ASP A 264 3.75 -8.25 -1.26
N PHE A 265 4.57 -9.30 -1.17
CA PHE A 265 4.78 -10.21 -2.29
C PHE A 265 3.90 -11.44 -2.12
N GLU A 266 2.90 -11.58 -2.97
CA GLU A 266 1.93 -12.66 -2.90
C GLU A 266 1.94 -13.53 -4.16
N ASN A 267 1.30 -14.70 -4.08
CA ASN A 267 1.17 -15.63 -5.21
C ASN A 267 2.54 -16.02 -5.81
N MET A 268 3.41 -16.57 -4.97
CA MET A 268 4.80 -16.91 -5.33
C MET A 268 5.02 -18.42 -5.42
N ASP A 269 5.90 -18.87 -6.31
CA ASP A 269 6.33 -20.26 -6.37
C ASP A 269 7.05 -20.64 -5.05
N PRO A 270 6.68 -21.73 -4.36
CA PRO A 270 7.41 -22.20 -3.18
C PRO A 270 8.91 -22.43 -3.40
N ALA A 271 9.34 -22.66 -4.65
CA ALA A 271 10.76 -22.75 -4.98
C ALA A 271 11.52 -21.45 -4.76
N ASP A 272 10.84 -20.29 -4.77
CA ASP A 272 11.43 -18.96 -4.58
C ASP A 272 11.42 -18.51 -3.11
N ARG A 273 10.98 -19.37 -2.18
CA ARG A 273 10.84 -19.08 -0.73
C ARG A 273 12.11 -18.47 -0.11
N ASP A 274 13.26 -19.08 -0.36
CA ASP A 274 14.53 -18.67 0.25
C ASP A 274 15.06 -17.41 -0.44
N ALA A 275 14.87 -17.30 -1.76
CA ALA A 275 15.22 -16.10 -2.53
C ALA A 275 14.40 -14.88 -2.09
N TYR A 276 13.11 -15.06 -1.79
CA TYR A 276 12.28 -14.01 -1.21
C TYR A 276 12.79 -13.56 0.16
N SER A 277 13.14 -14.52 1.02
CA SER A 277 13.68 -14.21 2.35
C SER A 277 15.00 -13.42 2.27
N ALA A 278 15.89 -13.80 1.34
CA ALA A 278 17.12 -13.08 1.05
C ALA A 278 16.85 -11.66 0.50
N PHE A 279 15.84 -11.49 -0.35
CA PHE A 279 15.42 -10.16 -0.81
C PHE A 279 14.93 -9.27 0.34
N VAL A 280 14.08 -9.79 1.24
CA VAL A 280 13.61 -9.06 2.42
C VAL A 280 14.78 -8.67 3.33
N GLN A 281 15.75 -9.57 3.53
CA GLN A 281 16.97 -9.29 4.27
C GLN A 281 17.78 -8.16 3.61
N ALA A 282 17.98 -8.21 2.30
CA ALA A 282 18.72 -7.17 1.56
C ALA A 282 18.04 -5.79 1.66
N VAL A 283 16.70 -5.74 1.60
CA VAL A 283 15.95 -4.49 1.86
C VAL A 283 16.19 -4.02 3.29
N ALA A 284 16.00 -4.87 4.30
CA ALA A 284 16.15 -4.49 5.69
C ALA A 284 17.58 -4.01 6.04
N GLU A 285 18.61 -4.69 5.55
CA GLU A 285 20.01 -4.29 5.71
C GLU A 285 20.32 -2.94 5.04
N ARG A 286 19.69 -2.65 3.90
CA ARG A 286 19.83 -1.35 3.24
C ARG A 286 19.11 -0.22 3.97
N MET A 287 17.95 -0.52 4.59
CA MET A 287 17.08 0.46 5.22
C MET A 287 17.48 0.81 6.66
N ARG A 288 18.00 -0.14 7.43
CA ARG A 288 18.37 0.08 8.85
C ARG A 288 19.37 1.21 9.10
N PRO A 289 20.49 1.33 8.35
CA PRO A 289 21.43 2.45 8.54
C PRO A 289 20.81 3.79 8.17
N LEU A 290 19.80 3.77 7.30
CA LEU A 290 18.97 4.93 6.99
C LEU A 290 17.89 5.13 8.06
N GLY A 291 17.84 4.39 9.17
CA GLY A 291 16.79 4.55 10.18
C GLY A 291 15.38 4.26 9.67
N ARG A 292 15.23 3.45 8.61
CA ARG A 292 13.94 3.10 8.02
C ARG A 292 13.56 1.66 8.35
N LYS A 293 12.26 1.43 8.55
CA LYS A 293 11.71 0.13 8.93
C LYS A 293 11.40 -0.75 7.72
N THR A 294 11.47 -2.06 7.89
CA THR A 294 11.02 -3.04 6.90
C THR A 294 10.00 -3.97 7.55
N SER A 295 8.79 -3.98 7.04
CA SER A 295 7.77 -4.97 7.37
C SER A 295 7.48 -5.89 6.19
N VAL A 296 6.94 -7.07 6.47
CA VAL A 296 6.56 -8.05 5.45
C VAL A 296 5.20 -8.65 5.74
N ASP A 297 4.39 -8.78 4.70
CA ASP A 297 3.09 -9.43 4.77
C ASP A 297 3.23 -10.94 4.55
N VAL A 298 2.57 -11.74 5.40
CA VAL A 298 2.52 -13.19 5.28
C VAL A 298 1.10 -13.69 5.53
N THR A 299 0.75 -14.82 4.95
CA THR A 299 -0.53 -15.47 5.18
C THR A 299 -0.49 -16.37 6.41
N VAL A 300 -1.65 -16.82 6.88
CA VAL A 300 -1.72 -17.90 7.87
C VAL A 300 -1.11 -19.19 7.33
N GLU A 301 -0.58 -20.03 8.22
CA GLU A 301 -0.03 -21.33 7.82
C GLU A 301 -1.14 -22.25 7.27
N SER A 302 -0.95 -22.74 6.05
CA SER A 302 -1.80 -23.71 5.37
C SER A 302 -1.01 -24.56 4.37
N THR A 303 -1.66 -25.57 3.80
CA THR A 303 -1.09 -26.46 2.78
C THR A 303 -0.99 -25.82 1.39
N SER A 304 -1.55 -24.63 1.18
CA SER A 304 -1.54 -23.95 -0.12
C SER A 304 -0.12 -23.58 -0.53
N ALA A 305 0.31 -24.09 -1.69
CA ALA A 305 1.65 -23.88 -2.22
C ALA A 305 1.95 -22.39 -2.42
N PHE A 306 1.25 -21.73 -3.34
CA PHE A 306 1.56 -20.37 -3.77
C PHE A 306 1.11 -19.27 -2.81
N TRP A 307 0.20 -19.61 -1.90
CA TRP A 307 -0.37 -18.66 -0.95
C TRP A 307 0.28 -18.73 0.42
N SER A 308 0.78 -19.90 0.87
CA SER A 308 1.28 -20.07 2.24
C SER A 308 2.67 -20.71 2.32
N ARG A 309 2.93 -21.78 1.55
CA ARG A 309 4.21 -22.50 1.63
C ARG A 309 5.37 -21.76 0.96
N CYS A 310 5.07 -20.67 0.26
CA CYS A 310 6.05 -19.77 -0.35
C CYS A 310 6.77 -18.84 0.64
N TYR A 311 6.38 -18.81 1.92
CA TYR A 311 7.01 -17.98 2.94
C TYR A 311 7.88 -18.79 3.91
N ASP A 312 9.15 -18.40 4.06
CA ASP A 312 9.95 -18.78 5.22
C ASP A 312 9.66 -17.83 6.38
N ARG A 313 8.65 -18.15 7.17
CA ARG A 313 8.21 -17.27 8.26
C ARG A 313 9.32 -17.02 9.30
N ARG A 314 10.23 -17.98 9.53
CA ARG A 314 11.34 -17.80 10.47
C ARG A 314 12.38 -16.84 9.89
N ALA A 315 12.87 -17.10 8.68
CA ALA A 315 13.85 -16.22 8.04
C ALA A 315 13.30 -14.79 7.84
N LEU A 316 12.02 -14.67 7.48
CA LEU A 316 11.34 -13.37 7.40
C LEU A 316 11.26 -12.67 8.76
N GLY A 317 10.94 -13.39 9.84
CA GLY A 317 10.91 -12.84 11.20
C GLY A 317 12.29 -12.42 11.74
N GLU A 318 13.35 -13.09 11.31
CA GLU A 318 14.75 -12.70 11.59
C GLU A 318 15.15 -11.45 10.79
N ALA A 319 14.79 -11.42 9.50
CA ALA A 319 15.18 -10.37 8.56
C ALA A 319 14.42 -9.05 8.74
N ALA A 320 13.10 -9.07 8.95
CA ALA A 320 12.26 -7.87 9.02
C ALA A 320 12.23 -7.25 10.43
N ASP A 321 11.86 -5.96 10.52
CA ASP A 321 11.49 -5.33 11.79
C ASP A 321 10.14 -5.88 12.28
N TYR A 322 9.18 -6.07 11.35
CA TYR A 322 7.84 -6.57 11.64
C TYR A 322 7.34 -7.57 10.60
N VAL A 323 6.48 -8.48 11.04
CA VAL A 323 5.75 -9.41 10.18
C VAL A 323 4.26 -9.17 10.39
N MET A 324 3.50 -8.93 9.33
CA MET A 324 2.05 -8.73 9.40
C MET A 324 1.37 -10.00 8.92
N VAL A 325 0.66 -10.69 9.82
CA VAL A 325 -0.08 -11.88 9.43
C VAL A 325 -1.45 -11.48 8.91
N MET A 326 -1.72 -11.75 7.64
CA MET A 326 -3.01 -11.51 7.00
C MET A 326 -4.04 -12.54 7.47
N THR A 327 -4.51 -12.39 8.71
CA THR A 327 -5.58 -13.18 9.31
C THR A 327 -6.95 -12.74 8.80
N TYR A 328 -7.13 -12.79 7.48
CA TYR A 328 -8.40 -12.64 6.76
C TYR A 328 -8.38 -13.48 5.48
N ASP A 329 -9.53 -13.51 4.79
CA ASP A 329 -9.80 -14.42 3.67
C ASP A 329 -9.80 -15.92 4.05
N GLU A 330 -10.25 -16.25 5.27
CA GLU A 330 -10.62 -17.63 5.64
C GLU A 330 -11.55 -18.25 4.59
N HIS A 331 -12.55 -17.47 4.15
CA HIS A 331 -13.34 -17.73 2.95
C HIS A 331 -13.11 -16.60 1.92
N TRP A 332 -12.18 -16.83 0.99
CA TRP A 332 -11.79 -15.87 -0.05
C TRP A 332 -12.83 -15.75 -1.17
N GLY A 333 -12.65 -14.81 -2.10
CA GLY A 333 -13.71 -14.45 -3.05
C GLY A 333 -14.20 -15.52 -4.01
N ARG A 334 -13.41 -16.56 -4.25
CA ARG A 334 -13.78 -17.74 -5.06
C ARG A 334 -13.97 -19.00 -4.22
N SER A 335 -14.11 -18.87 -2.90
CA SER A 335 -14.40 -20.00 -2.02
C SER A 335 -15.64 -20.74 -2.55
N PRO A 336 -15.61 -22.09 -2.63
CA PRO A 336 -16.75 -22.88 -3.06
C PRO A 336 -17.88 -22.87 -2.00
N VAL A 337 -17.60 -22.39 -0.80
CA VAL A 337 -18.54 -22.33 0.33
C VAL A 337 -18.55 -20.92 0.93
N ALA A 338 -19.73 -20.46 1.34
CA ALA A 338 -19.86 -19.20 2.04
C ALA A 338 -19.48 -19.33 3.51
N GLY A 339 -18.81 -18.30 4.04
CA GLY A 339 -18.38 -18.26 5.43
C GLY A 339 -17.73 -16.93 5.82
N SER A 340 -17.24 -16.89 7.05
CA SER A 340 -16.52 -15.76 7.63
C SER A 340 -15.29 -15.38 6.81
N VAL A 341 -15.02 -14.08 6.69
CA VAL A 341 -13.72 -13.58 6.20
C VAL A 341 -12.63 -13.82 7.25
N ALA A 342 -12.96 -13.70 8.53
CA ALA A 342 -12.03 -13.90 9.64
C ALA A 342 -12.80 -14.35 10.91
N SER A 343 -13.16 -15.62 11.05
CA SER A 343 -13.75 -16.09 12.31
C SER A 343 -12.72 -16.04 13.44
N LEU A 344 -13.13 -15.69 14.66
CA LEU A 344 -12.22 -15.55 15.80
C LEU A 344 -11.35 -16.79 16.06
N PRO A 345 -11.88 -18.04 16.01
CA PRO A 345 -11.06 -19.24 16.23
C PRO A 345 -10.02 -19.44 15.12
N TRP A 346 -10.35 -19.10 13.87
CA TRP A 346 -9.41 -19.19 12.76
C TRP A 346 -8.31 -18.13 12.87
N VAL A 347 -8.67 -16.90 13.22
CA VAL A 347 -7.70 -15.81 13.49
C VAL A 347 -6.74 -16.23 14.61
N GLN A 348 -7.26 -16.73 15.74
CA GLN A 348 -6.45 -17.16 16.86
C GLN A 348 -5.47 -18.27 16.46
N ARG A 349 -5.93 -19.31 15.75
CA ARG A 349 -5.05 -20.37 15.24
C ARG A 349 -4.00 -19.85 14.26
N GLY A 350 -4.34 -18.86 13.44
CA GLY A 350 -3.41 -18.19 12.54
C GLY A 350 -2.26 -17.53 13.29
N VAL A 351 -2.57 -16.79 14.36
CA VAL A 351 -1.57 -16.16 15.25
C VAL A 351 -0.71 -17.22 15.94
N GLU A 352 -1.33 -18.20 16.60
CA GLU A 352 -0.63 -19.30 17.29
C GLU A 352 0.28 -20.09 16.35
N GLY A 353 -0.09 -20.20 15.08
CA GLY A 353 0.74 -20.74 14.01
C GLY A 353 2.06 -19.99 13.85
N LEU A 354 1.94 -18.68 13.61
CA LEU A 354 3.07 -17.80 13.33
C LEU A 354 4.01 -17.64 14.54
N LEU A 355 3.49 -17.66 15.76
CA LEU A 355 4.28 -17.55 16.99
C LEU A 355 5.31 -18.68 17.19
N ARG A 356 5.21 -19.79 16.44
CA ARG A 356 6.24 -20.84 16.42
C ARG A 356 7.51 -20.45 15.65
N SER A 357 7.42 -19.43 14.79
CA SER A 357 8.47 -19.05 13.86
C SER A 357 8.86 -17.57 13.96
N VAL A 358 7.94 -16.71 14.42
CA VAL A 358 8.12 -15.26 14.49
C VAL A 358 7.98 -14.80 15.96
N PRO A 359 8.92 -14.01 16.49
CA PRO A 359 8.79 -13.41 17.82
C PRO A 359 7.52 -12.56 17.94
N ALA A 360 6.81 -12.64 19.07
CA ALA A 360 5.52 -11.97 19.26
C ALA A 360 5.63 -10.46 19.11
N GLU A 361 6.70 -9.86 19.65
CA GLU A 361 7.00 -8.43 19.60
C GLU A 361 7.26 -7.89 18.19
N LYS A 362 7.39 -8.76 17.19
CA LYS A 362 7.48 -8.40 15.77
C LYS A 362 6.20 -8.67 14.98
N LEU A 363 5.26 -9.43 15.54
CA LEU A 363 4.07 -9.89 14.82
C LEU A 363 2.92 -8.88 14.95
N LEU A 364 2.35 -8.44 13.83
CA LEU A 364 1.12 -7.65 13.79
C LEU A 364 -0.06 -8.52 13.36
N LEU A 365 -1.20 -8.33 14.03
CA LEU A 365 -2.46 -9.00 13.73
C LEU A 365 -3.21 -8.32 12.57
N GLY A 366 -3.46 -9.06 11.49
CA GLY A 366 -4.28 -8.60 10.36
C GLY A 366 -5.77 -8.53 10.69
N LEU A 367 -6.42 -7.40 10.44
CA LEU A 367 -7.85 -7.20 10.64
C LEU A 367 -8.55 -6.80 9.33
N PRO A 368 -9.67 -7.45 8.94
CA PRO A 368 -10.44 -7.02 7.79
C PRO A 368 -11.46 -5.94 8.18
N PHE A 369 -11.51 -4.85 7.43
CA PHE A 369 -12.61 -3.88 7.40
C PHE A 369 -13.62 -4.18 6.30
N TYR A 370 -13.60 -5.40 5.79
CA TYR A 370 -14.52 -5.86 4.76
C TYR A 370 -15.13 -7.19 5.15
N THR A 371 -16.31 -7.44 4.60
CA THR A 371 -16.93 -8.75 4.60
C THR A 371 -17.32 -9.14 3.19
N ARG A 372 -17.94 -10.30 3.03
CA ARG A 372 -18.51 -10.78 1.78
C ARG A 372 -20.00 -10.97 1.92
N GLU A 373 -20.74 -10.43 0.95
CA GLU A 373 -22.09 -10.88 0.64
C GLU A 373 -21.96 -12.12 -0.23
N TRP A 374 -22.43 -13.24 0.30
CA TRP A 374 -22.43 -14.52 -0.39
C TRP A 374 -23.78 -14.78 -1.01
N GLU A 375 -23.81 -15.01 -2.32
CA GLU A 375 -25.00 -15.42 -3.06
C GLU A 375 -24.97 -16.93 -3.28
N GLU A 376 -25.99 -17.63 -2.81
CA GLU A 376 -26.17 -19.07 -2.97
C GLU A 376 -27.37 -19.37 -3.86
N THR A 377 -27.12 -20.13 -4.92
CA THR A 377 -28.14 -20.60 -5.86
C THR A 377 -28.17 -22.11 -5.88
N GLN A 378 -29.33 -22.72 -5.62
CA GLN A 378 -29.51 -24.15 -5.78
C GLN A 378 -29.45 -24.52 -7.27
N THR A 379 -28.61 -25.48 -7.63
CA THR A 379 -28.52 -26.06 -8.98
C THR A 379 -28.76 -27.56 -8.90
N GLN A 380 -28.86 -28.22 -10.07
CA GLN A 380 -28.93 -29.68 -10.17
C GLN A 380 -27.66 -30.38 -9.63
N SER A 381 -26.52 -29.68 -9.62
CA SER A 381 -25.21 -30.20 -9.20
C SER A 381 -24.80 -29.79 -7.78
N GLY A 382 -25.68 -29.13 -7.02
CA GLY A 382 -25.42 -28.67 -5.65
C GLY A 382 -25.70 -27.18 -5.46
N VAL A 383 -24.99 -26.54 -4.53
CA VAL A 383 -25.11 -25.09 -4.28
C VAL A 383 -24.00 -24.36 -5.03
N LYS A 384 -24.38 -23.47 -5.95
CA LYS A 384 -23.44 -22.55 -6.59
C LYS A 384 -23.28 -21.30 -5.73
N VAL A 385 -22.04 -20.98 -5.38
CA VAL A 385 -21.69 -19.83 -4.54
C VAL A 385 -21.02 -18.75 -5.39
N ARG A 386 -21.44 -17.49 -5.18
CA ARG A 386 -20.77 -16.28 -5.66
C ARG A 386 -20.58 -15.34 -4.47
N SER A 387 -19.62 -14.42 -4.56
CA SER A 387 -19.43 -13.43 -3.50
C SER A 387 -19.09 -12.05 -4.03
N LYS A 388 -19.41 -11.03 -3.25
CA LYS A 388 -18.98 -9.65 -3.44
C LYS A 388 -18.41 -9.13 -2.14
N ALA A 389 -17.23 -8.50 -2.18
CA ALA A 389 -16.68 -7.82 -1.03
C ALA A 389 -17.45 -6.52 -0.76
N LEU A 390 -17.77 -6.26 0.51
CA LEU A 390 -18.46 -5.07 0.99
C LEU A 390 -17.64 -4.40 2.09
N SER A 391 -17.59 -3.06 2.08
CA SER A 391 -17.16 -2.29 3.26
C SER A 391 -18.12 -2.52 4.43
N MET A 392 -17.72 -2.13 5.64
CA MET A 392 -18.56 -2.26 6.83
C MET A 392 -19.92 -1.57 6.64
N ALA A 393 -19.91 -0.29 6.21
CA ALA A 393 -21.14 0.46 5.96
C ALA A 393 -22.00 -0.14 4.84
N ALA A 394 -21.40 -0.67 3.77
CA ALA A 394 -22.14 -1.31 2.69
C ALA A 394 -22.78 -2.64 3.12
N ALA A 395 -22.13 -3.39 4.01
CA ALA A 395 -22.69 -4.60 4.60
C ALA A 395 -23.90 -4.30 5.50
N GLU A 396 -23.79 -3.29 6.36
CA GLU A 396 -24.91 -2.83 7.20
C GLU A 396 -26.08 -2.33 6.34
N ALA A 397 -25.80 -1.56 5.29
CA ALA A 397 -26.81 -1.13 4.33
C ALA A 397 -27.51 -2.32 3.68
N ARG A 398 -26.74 -3.33 3.26
CA ARG A 398 -27.30 -4.54 2.65
C ARG A 398 -28.26 -5.27 3.58
N VAL A 399 -27.90 -5.41 4.86
CA VAL A 399 -28.76 -6.03 5.89
C VAL A 399 -30.06 -5.23 6.07
N ARG A 400 -29.95 -3.91 6.24
CA ARG A 400 -31.09 -3.02 6.43
C ARG A 400 -32.03 -3.01 5.23
N ASP A 401 -31.50 -2.84 4.03
CA ASP A 401 -32.28 -2.72 2.79
C ASP A 401 -33.04 -4.02 2.45
N ASN A 402 -32.61 -5.16 2.99
CA ASN A 402 -33.29 -6.45 2.85
C ASN A 402 -34.09 -6.84 4.10
N SER A 403 -34.19 -5.96 5.11
CA SER A 403 -34.87 -6.23 6.39
C SER A 403 -34.40 -7.54 7.05
N ALA A 404 -33.12 -7.86 6.88
CA ALA A 404 -32.54 -9.08 7.43
C ALA A 404 -32.30 -8.93 8.94
N SER A 405 -32.56 -9.99 9.70
CA SER A 405 -32.26 -10.01 11.14
C SER A 405 -30.78 -10.29 11.38
N LEU A 406 -30.19 -9.60 12.36
CA LEU A 406 -28.84 -9.85 12.84
C LEU A 406 -28.85 -10.85 13.99
N THR A 407 -27.99 -11.86 13.92
CA THR A 407 -27.76 -12.82 15.00
C THR A 407 -26.28 -12.83 15.35
N TRP A 408 -25.96 -12.68 16.63
CA TRP A 408 -24.59 -12.82 17.09
C TRP A 408 -24.18 -14.31 17.12
N LEU A 409 -23.10 -14.66 16.43
CA LEU A 409 -22.52 -16.00 16.45
C LEU A 409 -21.34 -16.01 17.42
N GLU A 410 -21.55 -16.54 18.64
CA GLU A 410 -20.52 -16.56 19.69
C GLU A 410 -19.24 -17.27 19.26
N GLU A 411 -19.34 -18.40 18.55
CA GLU A 411 -18.16 -19.15 18.09
C GLU A 411 -17.34 -18.37 17.05
N ALA A 412 -18.00 -17.72 16.10
CA ALA A 412 -17.32 -16.92 15.09
C ALA A 412 -16.83 -15.57 15.65
N GLY A 413 -17.45 -15.09 16.73
CA GLY A 413 -17.24 -13.76 17.28
C GLY A 413 -17.68 -12.66 16.30
N GLN A 414 -18.81 -12.86 15.62
CA GLN A 414 -19.30 -11.97 14.55
C GLN A 414 -20.83 -11.88 14.52
N MET A 415 -21.33 -10.76 14.01
CA MET A 415 -22.74 -10.66 13.61
C MET A 415 -22.98 -11.42 12.30
N TYR A 416 -24.13 -12.07 12.19
CA TYR A 416 -24.54 -12.81 11.00
C TYR A 416 -25.90 -12.34 10.52
N ALA A 417 -26.03 -12.19 9.21
CA ALA A 417 -27.30 -11.92 8.55
C ALA A 417 -27.54 -12.89 7.40
N GLU A 418 -28.81 -13.22 7.21
CA GLU A 418 -29.30 -14.03 6.11
C GLU A 418 -30.63 -13.50 5.59
N TYR A 419 -30.79 -13.52 4.26
CA TYR A 419 -32.05 -13.17 3.61
C TYR A 419 -32.20 -13.89 2.27
N ARG A 420 -33.41 -13.80 1.70
CA ARG A 420 -33.71 -14.31 0.36
C ARG A 420 -34.14 -13.16 -0.54
N SER A 421 -33.63 -13.14 -1.77
CA SER A 421 -34.02 -12.17 -2.79
C SER A 421 -33.90 -12.78 -4.18
N GLY A 422 -34.92 -12.60 -5.03
CA GLY A 422 -34.93 -13.12 -6.40
C GLY A 422 -34.72 -14.64 -6.50
N GLY A 423 -35.28 -15.42 -5.58
CA GLY A 423 -35.13 -16.88 -5.54
C GLY A 423 -33.76 -17.40 -5.05
N LYS A 424 -32.86 -16.49 -4.65
CA LYS A 424 -31.51 -16.82 -4.14
C LYS A 424 -31.43 -16.58 -2.64
N ARG A 425 -30.48 -17.24 -1.99
CA ARG A 425 -30.15 -17.03 -0.57
C ARG A 425 -28.89 -16.18 -0.48
N TYR A 426 -28.87 -15.23 0.46
CA TYR A 426 -27.72 -14.39 0.73
C TYR A 426 -27.28 -14.52 2.18
N ARG A 427 -25.96 -14.57 2.41
CA ARG A 427 -25.36 -14.71 3.74
C ARG A 427 -24.24 -13.69 3.94
N ILE A 428 -24.15 -13.09 5.12
CA ILE A 428 -23.13 -12.08 5.47
C ILE A 428 -22.66 -12.33 6.91
N TRP A 429 -21.34 -12.34 7.14
CA TRP A 429 -20.71 -12.35 8.46
C TRP A 429 -20.04 -11.00 8.68
N LEU A 430 -20.66 -10.12 9.45
CA LEU A 430 -20.26 -8.73 9.58
C LEU A 430 -19.15 -8.57 10.62
N GLU A 431 -18.26 -7.63 10.34
CA GLU A 431 -17.38 -7.02 11.33
C GLU A 431 -18.07 -5.77 11.90
N ASP A 432 -17.82 -5.51 13.17
CA ASP A 432 -18.32 -4.39 13.98
C ASP A 432 -17.31 -4.11 15.12
N GLU A 433 -17.60 -3.13 15.96
CA GLU A 433 -16.76 -2.76 17.09
C GLU A 433 -16.49 -3.94 18.04
N ARG A 434 -17.51 -4.79 18.29
CA ARG A 434 -17.41 -5.94 19.21
C ARG A 434 -16.49 -7.02 18.64
N SER A 435 -16.72 -7.41 17.40
CA SER A 435 -15.95 -8.45 16.72
C SER A 435 -14.49 -8.04 16.47
N LEU A 436 -14.25 -6.77 16.11
CA LEU A 436 -12.89 -6.24 15.98
C LEU A 436 -12.19 -6.09 17.33
N ALA A 437 -12.88 -5.70 18.39
CA ALA A 437 -12.33 -5.72 19.76
C ALA A 437 -11.98 -7.16 20.20
N LEU A 438 -12.85 -8.14 19.96
CA LEU A 438 -12.57 -9.54 20.30
C LEU A 438 -11.30 -10.05 19.60
N LYS A 439 -11.13 -9.78 18.31
CA LYS A 439 -9.90 -10.13 17.58
C LYS A 439 -8.70 -9.35 18.08
N SER A 440 -8.85 -8.04 18.31
CA SER A 440 -7.76 -7.18 18.79
C SER A 440 -7.27 -7.56 20.18
N SER A 441 -8.11 -8.21 21.00
CA SER A 441 -7.72 -8.73 22.33
C SER A 441 -6.61 -9.78 22.27
N LEU A 442 -6.37 -10.38 21.10
CA LEU A 442 -5.25 -11.29 20.87
C LEU A 442 -3.89 -10.57 20.96
N VAL A 443 -3.84 -9.24 20.72
CA VAL A 443 -2.61 -8.45 20.83
C VAL A 443 -2.04 -8.47 22.24
N PRO A 444 -2.74 -7.97 23.28
CA PRO A 444 -2.24 -8.06 24.65
C PRO A 444 -2.16 -9.51 25.15
N ARG A 445 -3.02 -10.41 24.68
CA ARG A 445 -3.00 -11.83 25.08
C ARG A 445 -1.70 -12.54 24.70
N TYR A 446 -1.16 -12.27 23.51
CA TYR A 446 0.06 -12.91 23.02
C TYR A 446 1.28 -11.99 23.02
N GLY A 447 1.15 -10.73 23.45
CA GLY A 447 2.23 -9.75 23.41
C GLY A 447 2.62 -9.34 21.99
N LEU A 448 1.64 -9.23 21.09
CA LEU A 448 1.87 -8.87 19.69
C LEU A 448 2.33 -7.41 19.55
N ALA A 449 3.04 -7.10 18.47
CA ALA A 449 3.52 -5.75 18.17
C ALA A 449 2.39 -4.73 17.95
N GLY A 450 1.20 -5.20 17.55
CA GLY A 450 0.08 -4.35 17.17
C GLY A 450 -0.93 -5.00 16.23
N VAL A 451 -1.68 -4.16 15.53
CA VAL A 451 -2.64 -4.57 14.48
C VAL A 451 -2.33 -3.90 13.15
N ALA A 452 -2.66 -4.57 12.05
CA ALA A 452 -2.62 -4.01 10.71
C ALA A 452 -3.96 -4.27 10.02
N ALA A 453 -4.65 -3.22 9.55
CA ALA A 453 -6.03 -3.32 9.09
C ALA A 453 -6.20 -3.09 7.58
N TRP A 454 -6.84 -4.05 6.90
CA TRP A 454 -7.18 -3.99 5.49
C TRP A 454 -8.68 -3.67 5.33
N ARG A 455 -9.06 -2.46 4.93
CA ARG A 455 -8.21 -1.36 4.47
C ARG A 455 -8.88 -0.02 4.72
N ARG A 456 -8.10 1.05 4.61
CA ARG A 456 -8.61 2.42 4.68
C ARG A 456 -9.74 2.66 3.69
N GLY A 457 -10.77 3.36 4.15
CA GLY A 457 -11.99 3.70 3.43
C GLY A 457 -13.06 2.60 3.45
N PHE A 458 -12.81 1.46 4.09
CA PHE A 458 -13.79 0.37 4.23
C PHE A 458 -14.30 0.23 5.67
N GLU A 459 -13.56 0.77 6.64
CA GLU A 459 -13.93 0.88 8.03
C GLU A 459 -15.12 1.80 8.26
N ARG A 460 -15.80 1.57 9.37
CA ARG A 460 -16.53 2.63 10.06
C ARG A 460 -15.57 3.36 11.02
N PRO A 461 -15.56 4.71 11.10
CA PRO A 461 -14.60 5.43 11.93
C PRO A 461 -14.56 4.98 13.40
N GLU A 462 -15.70 4.57 13.96
CA GLU A 462 -15.83 4.20 15.37
C GLU A 462 -15.01 2.96 15.77
N VAL A 463 -14.68 2.07 14.80
CA VAL A 463 -13.96 0.83 15.10
C VAL A 463 -12.52 1.08 15.56
N TRP A 464 -11.92 2.19 15.15
CA TRP A 464 -10.56 2.53 15.59
C TRP A 464 -10.49 2.74 17.10
N ALA A 465 -11.50 3.38 17.68
CA ALA A 465 -11.57 3.54 19.13
C ALA A 465 -11.67 2.19 19.84
N ALA A 466 -12.49 1.27 19.33
CA ALA A 466 -12.60 -0.08 19.88
C ALA A 466 -11.28 -0.85 19.81
N ILE A 467 -10.58 -0.77 18.67
CA ILE A 467 -9.26 -1.39 18.46
C ILE A 467 -8.23 -0.80 19.42
N HIS A 468 -8.05 0.51 19.46
CA HIS A 468 -7.04 1.19 20.28
C HIS A 468 -7.25 0.95 21.77
N ASN A 469 -8.51 1.06 22.25
CA ASN A 469 -8.86 0.78 23.64
C ASN A 469 -8.53 -0.67 24.02
N THR A 470 -8.74 -1.61 23.09
CA THR A 470 -8.48 -3.04 23.35
C THR A 470 -6.99 -3.34 23.41
N ILE A 471 -6.20 -2.80 22.48
CA ILE A 471 -4.76 -3.09 22.44
C ILE A 471 -3.97 -2.24 23.43
N GLY A 472 -4.55 -1.16 23.96
CA GLY A 472 -3.84 -0.21 24.83
C GLY A 472 -2.86 0.70 24.07
N ALA A 473 -3.12 0.93 22.77
CA ALA A 473 -2.34 1.86 21.97
C ALA A 473 -2.82 3.29 22.19
N ALA A 474 -1.88 4.24 22.33
CA ALA A 474 -2.22 5.65 22.25
C ALA A 474 -2.69 5.97 20.83
N ALA A 475 -3.86 6.59 20.68
CA ALA A 475 -4.29 7.10 19.38
C ALA A 475 -3.26 8.12 18.87
N ALA A 476 -2.92 8.05 17.57
CA ALA A 476 -2.13 9.12 16.96
C ALA A 476 -2.88 10.44 17.11
N ARG A 477 -2.15 11.56 17.18
CA ARG A 477 -2.75 12.88 17.44
C ARG A 477 -3.86 13.14 16.41
N SER A 478 -5.11 13.17 16.86
CA SER A 478 -6.19 13.72 16.06
C SER A 478 -5.96 15.23 15.91
N ARG A 479 -6.62 15.86 14.93
CA ARG A 479 -6.68 17.33 14.85
C ARG A 479 -7.31 17.86 16.14
N VAL A 480 -6.51 18.08 17.18
CA VAL A 480 -6.94 18.87 18.33
C VAL A 480 -7.07 20.29 17.79
N SER A 481 -8.30 20.80 17.82
CA SER A 481 -8.64 22.19 17.59
C SER A 481 -7.73 23.08 18.45
N THR A 482 -6.65 23.61 17.88
CA THR A 482 -6.09 24.88 18.33
C THR A 482 -7.07 25.98 17.92
N ALA A 483 -8.17 26.05 18.65
CA ALA A 483 -8.96 27.26 18.81
C ALA A 483 -8.64 27.75 20.23
N GLN A 484 -7.63 28.61 20.31
CA GLN A 484 -7.52 29.65 21.33
C GLN A 484 -7.06 30.92 20.63
#